data_AF-N9QA00-F1
#
_entry.id   AF-N9QA00-F1
#
_cell.length_a   1.000
_cell.length_b   1.000
_cell.length_c   1.000
_cell.angle_alpha   90.00
_cell.angle_beta   90.00
_cell.angle_gamma   90.00
#
_symmetry.space_group_name_H-M   'P 1'
#
loop_
_entity.id
_entity.type
_entity.pdbx_description
1 polymer ?
#
loop_
_entity_poly.entity_id
_entity_poly.type
_entity_poly.pdbx_seq_one_letter_code
_entity_poly.pdbx_strand_id
1 'polypeptide(L)'
;MHLEYTHASDYFFFSQLLMRHIESYVRKHPDADNAIFDLRDIYEVFREDFAATTTNLESILNIADTYKVETLNGDQALIKGYKIDIKNNALLIDFNAEGLTSLRNGKTLITPDATLHE
;
A
#
# COMPACT_ATOMS: atom_id res chain seq x y z
N MET A 1 20.02 -13.13 17.68
CA MET A 1 18.66 -13.70 17.53
C MET A 1 17.82 -12.65 16.82
N HIS A 2 17.35 -13.02 15.63
CA HIS A 2 16.98 -12.14 14.53
C HIS A 2 15.51 -11.72 14.69
N LEU A 3 15.27 -10.56 15.32
CA LEU A 3 13.92 -10.01 15.56
C LEU A 3 13.17 -9.72 14.24
N GLU A 4 13.89 -9.52 13.14
CA GLU A 4 13.32 -9.07 11.86
C GLU A 4 12.43 -10.14 11.19
N TYR A 5 12.63 -11.44 11.48
CA TYR A 5 11.82 -12.52 10.87
C TYR A 5 10.49 -12.78 11.59
N THR A 6 10.26 -12.24 12.79
CA THR A 6 9.04 -12.57 13.57
C THR A 6 7.83 -11.74 13.10
N HIS A 7 8.05 -10.55 12.54
CA HIS A 7 6.98 -9.64 12.13
C HIS A 7 6.76 -9.56 10.62
N ALA A 8 7.59 -10.23 9.81
CA ALA A 8 7.48 -10.19 8.35
C ALA A 8 6.09 -10.66 7.85
N SER A 9 5.53 -11.69 8.51
CA SER A 9 4.17 -12.17 8.19
C SER A 9 3.09 -11.15 8.54
N ASP A 10 3.23 -10.45 9.66
CA ASP A 10 2.29 -9.39 10.06
C ASP A 10 2.39 -8.18 9.13
N TYR A 11 3.61 -7.79 8.73
CA TYR A 11 3.81 -6.64 7.83
C TYR A 11 3.26 -6.91 6.44
N PHE A 12 3.44 -8.14 5.94
CA PHE A 12 2.83 -8.57 4.69
C PHE A 12 1.29 -8.59 4.78
N PHE A 13 0.74 -9.05 5.90
CA PHE A 13 -0.70 -9.00 6.13
C PHE A 13 -1.24 -7.56 6.13
N PHE A 14 -0.60 -6.65 6.86
CA PHE A 14 -1.01 -5.24 6.91
C PHE A 14 -0.84 -4.55 5.54
N SER A 15 0.21 -4.86 4.80
CA SER A 15 0.40 -4.30 3.45
C SER A 15 -0.71 -4.77 2.51
N GLN A 16 -1.14 -6.03 2.61
CA GLN A 16 -2.27 -6.55 1.85
C GLN A 16 -3.59 -5.84 2.21
N LEU A 17 -3.84 -5.59 3.50
CA LEU A 17 -5.02 -4.83 3.94
C LEU A 17 -5.01 -3.40 3.38
N LEU A 18 -3.86 -2.71 3.47
CA LEU A 18 -3.70 -1.37 2.93
C LEU A 18 -3.94 -1.35 1.42
N MET A 19 -3.35 -2.28 0.67
CA MET A 19 -3.48 -2.32 -0.78
C MET A 19 -4.90 -2.63 -1.23
N ARG A 20 -5.66 -3.43 -0.47
CA ARG A 20 -7.10 -3.63 -0.71
C ARG A 20 -7.91 -2.37 -0.44
N HIS A 21 -7.56 -1.62 0.61
CA HIS A 21 -8.19 -0.32 0.87
C HIS A 21 -7.92 0.66 -0.28
N ILE A 22 -6.67 0.76 -0.73
CA ILE A 22 -6.25 1.60 -1.88
C ILE A 22 -6.97 1.18 -3.16
N GLU A 23 -7.05 -0.12 -3.46
CA GLU A 23 -7.77 -0.63 -4.64
C GLU A 23 -9.24 -0.21 -4.60
N SER A 24 -9.90 -0.33 -3.44
CA SER A 24 -11.28 0.11 -3.24
C SER A 24 -11.43 1.63 -3.45
N TYR A 25 -10.48 2.43 -2.95
CA TYR A 25 -10.45 3.86 -3.19
C TYR A 25 -10.33 4.21 -4.68
N VAL A 26 -9.34 3.65 -5.39
CA VAL A 26 -9.13 3.93 -6.82
C VAL A 26 -10.35 3.57 -7.67
N ARG A 27 -11.05 2.48 -7.33
CA ARG A 27 -12.28 2.08 -8.02
C ARG A 27 -13.46 3.03 -7.77
N LYS A 28 -13.53 3.64 -6.58
CA LYS A 28 -14.55 4.63 -6.22
C LYS A 28 -14.23 6.04 -6.74
N HIS A 29 -12.96 6.34 -6.96
CA HIS A 29 -12.45 7.64 -7.38
C HIS A 29 -11.67 7.51 -8.71
N PRO A 30 -12.37 7.37 -9.85
CA PRO A 30 -11.75 7.13 -11.15
C PRO A 30 -10.98 8.34 -11.70
N ASP A 31 -11.09 9.51 -11.07
CA ASP A 31 -10.38 10.74 -11.47
C ASP A 31 -9.19 11.06 -10.54
N ALA A 32 -8.91 10.25 -9.53
CA ALA A 32 -7.87 10.52 -8.54
C ALA A 32 -6.48 10.01 -9.01
N ASP A 33 -5.51 10.92 -9.19
CA ASP A 33 -4.10 10.55 -9.46
C ASP A 33 -3.28 10.37 -8.18
N ASN A 34 -3.82 10.83 -7.06
CA ASN A 34 -3.23 10.71 -5.73
C ASN A 34 -4.33 10.43 -4.68
N ALA A 35 -3.93 9.95 -3.51
CA ALA A 35 -4.82 9.75 -2.37
C ALA A 35 -4.22 10.38 -1.11
N ILE A 36 -5.11 10.87 -0.24
CA ILE A 36 -4.76 11.34 1.10
C ILE A 36 -5.68 10.58 2.06
N PHE A 37 -5.09 9.72 2.88
CA PHE A 37 -5.79 8.96 3.92
C PHE A 37 -5.51 9.57 5.28
N ASP A 38 -6.51 9.67 6.15
CA ASP A 38 -6.29 10.01 7.56
C ASP A 38 -5.65 8.80 8.26
N LEU A 39 -4.62 9.02 9.09
CA LEU A 39 -3.97 7.91 9.80
C LEU A 39 -4.91 7.18 10.76
N ARG A 40 -6.03 7.79 11.18
CA ARG A 40 -7.09 7.10 11.94
C ARG A 40 -7.83 6.08 11.08
N ASP A 41 -8.11 6.39 9.81
CA ASP A 41 -8.70 5.42 8.89
C ASP A 41 -7.72 4.25 8.66
N ILE A 42 -6.42 4.53 8.52
CA ILE A 42 -5.39 3.48 8.43
C ILE A 42 -5.33 2.63 9.71
N TYR A 43 -5.51 3.22 10.88
CA TYR A 43 -5.61 2.51 12.16
C TYR A 43 -6.81 1.55 12.17
N GLU A 44 -7.97 1.98 11.67
CA GLU A 44 -9.16 1.13 11.53
C GLU A 44 -8.94 0.02 10.50
N VAL A 45 -8.32 0.33 9.36
CA VAL A 45 -7.93 -0.66 8.32
C VAL A 45 -7.02 -1.73 8.92
N PHE A 46 -6.10 -1.34 9.81
CA PHE A 46 -5.19 -2.24 10.52
C PHE A 46 -5.81 -2.86 11.77
N ARG A 47 -7.13 -2.82 11.93
CA ARG A 47 -7.87 -3.43 13.05
C ARG A 47 -7.39 -2.93 14.41
N GLU A 48 -7.13 -1.63 14.48
CA GLU A 48 -6.74 -0.94 15.71
C GLU A 48 -5.36 -1.38 16.23
N ASP A 49 -4.49 -1.92 15.36
CA ASP A 49 -3.10 -2.23 15.71
C ASP A 49 -2.24 -0.98 15.74
N PHE A 50 -1.86 -0.56 16.95
CA PHE A 50 -1.14 0.70 17.15
C PHE A 50 0.28 0.64 16.59
N ALA A 51 0.95 -0.51 16.69
CA ALA A 51 2.32 -0.65 16.20
C ALA A 51 2.35 -0.59 14.67
N ALA A 52 1.40 -1.23 13.99
CA ALA A 52 1.24 -1.22 12.54
C ALA A 52 0.99 0.19 11.97
N THR A 53 0.25 1.04 12.68
CA THR A 53 -0.04 2.42 12.22
C THR A 53 0.99 3.45 12.68
N THR A 54 1.99 3.05 13.48
CA THR A 54 3.04 3.95 13.97
C THR A 54 4.43 3.41 13.64
N THR A 55 5.07 2.72 14.58
CA THR A 55 6.45 2.24 14.51
C THR A 55 6.73 1.39 13.27
N ASN A 56 5.75 0.60 12.84
CA ASN A 56 5.92 -0.37 11.77
C ASN A 56 5.33 0.11 10.43
N LEU A 57 4.68 1.28 10.41
CA LEU A 57 3.94 1.77 9.24
C LEU A 57 4.87 1.93 8.02
N GLU A 58 6.08 2.44 8.23
CA GLU A 58 7.06 2.62 7.14
C GLU A 58 7.49 1.27 6.53
N SER A 59 7.76 0.26 7.36
CA SER A 59 8.08 -1.09 6.88
C SER A 59 6.92 -1.73 6.12
N ILE A 60 5.68 -1.52 6.58
CA ILE A 60 4.48 -2.01 5.90
C ILE A 60 4.31 -1.31 4.54
N LEU A 61 4.54 0.00 4.48
CA LEU A 61 4.47 0.80 3.24
C LEU A 61 5.55 0.41 2.24
N ASN A 62 6.76 0.08 2.70
CA ASN A 62 7.81 -0.47 1.82
C ASN A 62 7.37 -1.76 1.13
N ILE A 63 6.64 -2.64 1.83
CA ILE A 63 6.07 -3.83 1.18
C ILE A 63 4.93 -3.43 0.24
N ALA A 64 4.03 -2.53 0.67
CA ALA A 64 2.90 -2.08 -0.15
C ALA A 64 3.33 -1.45 -1.48
N ASP A 65 4.42 -0.69 -1.49
CA ASP A 65 4.98 -0.05 -2.70
C ASP A 65 5.43 -1.06 -3.77
N THR A 66 5.80 -2.28 -3.36
CA THR A 66 6.21 -3.34 -4.29
C THR A 66 5.05 -4.04 -5.01
N TYR A 67 3.79 -3.74 -4.67
CA TYR A 67 2.63 -4.28 -5.36
C TYR A 67 2.53 -3.74 -6.77
N LYS A 68 2.33 -4.64 -7.73
CA LYS A 68 2.30 -4.31 -9.15
C LYS A 68 0.92 -4.49 -9.76
N VAL A 69 0.73 -3.93 -10.95
CA VAL A 69 -0.41 -4.19 -11.82
C VAL A 69 0.15 -4.46 -13.21
N GLU A 70 -0.41 -5.44 -13.90
CA GLU A 70 -0.08 -5.72 -15.29
C GLU A 70 -0.50 -4.52 -16.16
N THR A 71 0.45 -3.94 -16.89
CA THR A 71 0.21 -2.84 -17.84
C THR A 71 0.64 -3.24 -19.25
N LEU A 72 0.39 -2.38 -20.24
CA LEU A 72 0.85 -2.59 -21.62
C LEU A 72 2.39 -2.60 -21.74
N ASN A 73 3.08 -1.95 -20.79
CA ASN A 73 4.54 -1.86 -20.74
C ASN A 73 5.16 -2.87 -19.75
N GLY A 74 4.39 -3.90 -19.36
CA GLY A 74 4.77 -4.89 -18.36
C GLY A 74 4.24 -4.56 -16.97
N ASP A 75 4.69 -5.32 -15.97
CA ASP A 75 4.23 -5.15 -14.58
C ASP A 75 4.84 -3.88 -13.98
N GLN A 76 3.99 -2.93 -13.59
CA GLN A 76 4.40 -1.65 -13.00
C GLN A 76 3.89 -1.55 -11.56
N ALA A 77 4.66 -0.93 -10.68
CA ALA A 77 4.21 -0.63 -9.31
C ALA A 77 2.97 0.27 -9.35
N LEU A 78 1.97 0.01 -8.49
CA LEU A 78 0.79 0.88 -8.38
C LEU A 78 1.14 2.20 -7.69
N ILE A 79 1.92 2.12 -6.62
CA ILE A 79 2.39 3.27 -5.86
C ILE A 79 3.67 3.76 -6.52
N LYS A 80 3.73 5.07 -6.79
CA LYS A 80 4.93 5.74 -7.29
C LYS A 80 5.75 6.33 -6.14
N GLY A 81 5.06 6.72 -5.07
CA GLY A 81 5.67 7.19 -3.84
C GLY A 81 4.62 7.44 -2.77
N TYR A 82 5.08 7.51 -1.53
CA TYR A 82 4.23 7.80 -0.38
C TYR A 82 4.92 8.76 0.59
N LYS A 83 4.12 9.41 1.44
CA LYS A 83 4.62 10.27 2.52
C LYS A 83 3.71 10.17 3.73
N ILE A 84 4.31 9.90 4.89
CA ILE A 84 3.63 9.99 6.19
C ILE A 84 3.77 11.43 6.69
N ASP A 85 2.66 12.16 6.79
CA ASP A 85 2.60 13.51 7.33
C ASP A 85 2.00 13.49 8.74
N ILE A 86 2.87 13.24 9.72
CA ILE A 86 2.48 13.16 11.14
C ILE A 86 1.84 14.45 11.66
N LYS A 87 2.25 15.61 11.11
CA LYS A 87 1.71 16.91 11.54
C LYS A 87 0.23 17.06 11.18
N ASN A 88 -0.15 16.54 10.01
CA ASN A 88 -1.52 16.60 9.51
C ASN A 88 -2.30 15.29 9.75
N ASN A 89 -1.70 14.32 10.45
CA ASN A 89 -2.26 12.99 10.67
C ASN A 89 -2.70 12.31 9.36
N ALA A 90 -1.86 12.40 8.32
CA ALA A 90 -2.21 11.96 6.97
C ALA A 90 -1.15 11.06 6.33
N LEU A 91 -1.60 10.09 5.54
CA LEU A 91 -0.78 9.31 4.61
C LEU A 91 -1.11 9.77 3.19
N LEU A 92 -0.09 10.30 2.50
CA LEU A 92 -0.20 10.73 1.11
C LEU A 92 0.35 9.63 0.21
N ILE A 93 -0.40 9.25 -0.82
CA ILE A 93 0.00 8.27 -1.83
C ILE A 93 -0.07 8.92 -3.21
N ASP A 94 1.02 8.83 -3.96
CA ASP A 94 1.10 9.21 -5.37
C ASP A 94 1.04 7.93 -6.21
N PHE A 95 0.13 7.86 -7.18
CA PHE A 95 -0.06 6.66 -8.00
C PHE A 95 0.76 6.71 -9.29
N ASN A 96 1.16 5.53 -9.78
CA ASN A 96 1.63 5.36 -11.14
C ASN A 96 0.44 5.42 -12.09
N ALA A 97 0.44 6.36 -13.05
CA ALA A 97 -0.67 6.58 -13.98
C ALA A 97 -1.00 5.34 -14.83
N GLU A 98 0.00 4.55 -15.22
CA GLU A 98 -0.19 3.33 -16.02
C GLU A 98 -0.80 2.20 -15.17
N GLY A 99 -0.30 2.03 -13.94
CA GLY A 99 -0.83 1.08 -12.98
C GLY A 99 -2.27 1.41 -12.59
N LEU A 100 -2.55 2.69 -12.34
CA LEU A 100 -3.88 3.23 -12.02
C LEU A 100 -4.88 2.99 -13.17
N THR A 101 -4.48 3.29 -14.41
CA THR A 101 -5.30 3.04 -15.61
C THR A 101 -5.62 1.55 -15.74
N SER A 102 -4.62 0.69 -15.55
CA SER A 102 -4.79 -0.77 -15.66
C SER A 102 -5.70 -1.32 -14.56
N LEU A 103 -5.55 -0.83 -13.33
CA LEU A 103 -6.41 -1.20 -12.19
C LEU A 103 -7.86 -0.79 -12.42
N ARG A 104 -8.10 0.42 -12.96
CA ARG A 104 -9.43 0.92 -13.34
C ARG A 104 -10.07 0.10 -14.46
N ASN A 105 -9.25 -0.41 -15.38
CA ASN A 105 -9.68 -1.31 -16.45
C ASN A 105 -9.96 -2.75 -15.96
N GLY A 106 -9.92 -2.99 -14.65
CA GLY A 106 -10.30 -4.27 -14.03
C GLY A 106 -9.17 -5.28 -13.88
N LYS A 107 -7.91 -4.88 -14.13
CA LYS A 107 -6.75 -5.70 -13.78
C LYS A 107 -6.66 -5.83 -12.26
N THR A 108 -6.10 -6.94 -11.79
CA THR A 108 -5.90 -7.20 -10.37
C THR A 108 -4.50 -6.82 -9.93
N LEU A 109 -4.36 -6.50 -8.64
CA LEU A 109 -3.04 -6.33 -8.03
C LEU A 109 -2.27 -7.65 -8.03
N ILE A 110 -1.01 -7.57 -8.43
CA ILE A 110 0.00 -8.62 -8.34
C ILE A 110 0.68 -8.43 -6.99
N THR A 111 0.49 -9.40 -6.11
CA THR A 111 1.11 -9.43 -4.78
C THR A 111 2.61 -9.67 -4.90
N PRO A 112 3.44 -8.96 -4.12
CA PRO A 112 4.87 -9.22 -4.07
C PRO A 112 5.12 -10.62 -3.51
N ASP A 113 6.21 -11.23 -3.96
CA ASP A 113 6.59 -12.55 -3.49
C ASP A 113 7.08 -12.47 -2.05
N ALA A 114 6.33 -13.06 -1.12
CA ALA A 114 6.63 -13.01 0.31
C ALA A 114 7.94 -13.72 0.69
N THR A 115 8.59 -14.42 -0.25
CA THR A 115 9.87 -15.10 -0.05
C THR A 115 11.08 -14.34 -0.60
N LEU A 116 10.86 -13.33 -1.44
CA LEU A 116 11.92 -12.43 -1.90
C LEU A 116 12.13 -11.32 -0.87
N HIS A 117 13.00 -11.62 0.11
CA HIS A 117 13.73 -10.57 0.82
C HIS A 117 14.89 -10.13 -0.08
N GLU A 118 14.77 -9.00 -0.77
CA GLU A 118 15.92 -8.32 -1.38
C GLU A 118 16.61 -7.39 -0.38
#